data_AF-A0A7L9BGE3-F1
#
_entry.id   AF-A0A7L9BGE3-F1
#
_cell.length_a   1.000
_cell.length_b   1.000
_cell.length_c   1.000
_cell.angle_alpha   90.00
_cell.angle_beta   90.00
_cell.angle_gamma   90.00
#
_symmetry.space_group_name_H-M   'P 1'
#
loop_
_entity.id
_entity.type
_entity.pdbx_description
1 polymer ?
#
loop_
_entity_poly.entity_id
_entity_poly.type
_entity_poly.pdbx_seq_one_letter_code
_entity_poly.pdbx_strand_id
1 'polypeptide(L)'
;MQLKTLLFYRLAGISLFVTTFLLSNCSSNDEPEVVNCATTDLAISLVSKTDPTNCTAVNGSISVTASGGVLPYQFKLDAGTFGTAAVFNNLGGGTFIITVRDNNGCEKELSVTLELPSGLTATETSQTSNSNCLPPYNGSVSVSASGGSGTYEYAIDGGVFGTSNSFNALKDGIHTITVKDVGDNCTFELSVNVGRLPTGVKYNGVGQIKELFQTKCSGGSCHPSNGDWFTYSSAFAKRNEIKSRTQSGDMPRGGGTLTQDQKDLIACWVDDGAPEN
;
A
#
# COMPACT_ATOMS: atom_id res chain seq x y z
N MET A 1 -60.60 37.19 -37.31
CA MET A 1 -60.07 37.74 -36.05
C MET A 1 -61.15 37.56 -34.99
N GLN A 2 -61.06 36.51 -34.16
CA GLN A 2 -61.87 36.36 -32.96
C GLN A 2 -60.95 35.98 -31.82
N LEU A 3 -61.00 36.79 -30.76
CA LEU A 3 -60.23 36.64 -29.54
C LEU A 3 -60.94 35.57 -28.70
N LYS A 4 -60.29 34.43 -28.45
CA LYS A 4 -60.77 33.43 -27.49
C LYS A 4 -59.95 33.53 -26.20
N THR A 5 -60.71 33.59 -25.11
CA THR A 5 -60.37 33.75 -23.69
C THR A 5 -59.04 33.12 -23.26
N LEU A 6 -58.17 33.94 -22.64
CA LEU A 6 -57.03 33.49 -21.83
C LEU A 6 -57.54 33.04 -20.45
N LEU A 7 -57.42 31.75 -20.12
CA LEU A 7 -57.54 31.30 -18.73
C LEU A 7 -56.17 31.42 -18.04
N PHE A 8 -56.10 32.28 -17.02
CA PHE A 8 -54.95 32.36 -16.12
C PHE A 8 -55.13 31.34 -14.99
N TYR A 9 -54.30 30.30 -14.95
CA TYR A 9 -54.09 29.52 -13.73
C TYR A 9 -52.88 30.11 -12.99
N ARG A 10 -53.13 30.72 -11.83
CA ARG A 10 -52.08 31.06 -10.86
C ARG A 10 -52.01 29.94 -9.82
N LEU A 11 -50.95 29.15 -9.87
CA LEU A 11 -50.41 28.42 -8.72
C LEU A 11 -48.97 28.90 -8.50
N ALA A 12 -48.61 29.05 -7.24
CA ALA A 12 -47.46 29.81 -6.77
C ALA A 12 -46.13 29.44 -7.45
N GLY A 13 -45.45 30.44 -8.01
CA GLY A 13 -43.98 30.51 -8.00
C GLY A 13 -43.22 30.38 -9.32
N ILE A 14 -43.80 29.92 -10.42
CA ILE A 14 -43.06 29.79 -11.70
C ILE A 14 -43.84 30.45 -12.84
N SER A 15 -43.27 31.53 -13.38
CA SER A 15 -43.80 32.23 -14.55
C SER A 15 -43.27 31.54 -15.81
N LEU A 16 -44.00 30.56 -16.34
CA LEU A 16 -43.62 29.91 -17.59
C LEU A 16 -44.11 30.76 -18.78
N PHE A 17 -43.19 31.42 -19.47
CA PHE A 17 -43.48 32.11 -20.74
C PHE A 17 -43.37 31.11 -21.89
N VAL A 18 -44.51 30.59 -22.37
CA VAL A 18 -44.55 29.86 -23.65
C VAL A 18 -44.91 30.87 -24.74
N THR A 19 -43.91 31.33 -25.47
CA THR A 19 -44.11 32.09 -26.72
C THR A 19 -44.25 31.08 -27.86
N THR A 20 -45.47 30.78 -28.28
CA THR A 20 -45.69 29.97 -29.49
C THR A 20 -45.42 30.81 -30.74
N PHE A 21 -44.28 30.57 -31.39
CA PHE A 21 -44.05 30.95 -32.78
C PHE A 21 -44.75 29.91 -33.67
N LEU A 22 -45.72 30.33 -34.47
CA LEU A 22 -46.25 29.50 -35.55
C LEU A 22 -45.28 29.56 -36.73
N LEU A 23 -44.35 28.60 -36.78
CA LEU A 23 -43.70 28.21 -38.03
C LEU A 23 -44.46 27.00 -38.58
N SER A 24 -45.11 27.22 -39.71
CA SER A 24 -45.72 26.19 -40.54
C SER A 24 -44.64 25.23 -41.06
N ASN A 25 -44.81 23.93 -40.74
CA ASN A 25 -44.19 22.74 -41.36
C ASN A 25 -42.98 22.06 -40.68
N CYS A 26 -43.05 21.74 -39.38
CA CYS A 26 -42.34 20.56 -38.87
C CYS A 26 -43.32 19.57 -38.22
N SER A 27 -43.46 18.41 -38.86
CA SER A 27 -44.05 17.21 -38.27
C SER A 27 -42.96 16.47 -37.52
N SER A 28 -42.94 16.64 -36.21
CA SER A 28 -42.36 15.67 -35.27
C SER A 28 -43.16 15.82 -33.99
N ASN A 29 -44.13 14.92 -33.81
CA ASN A 29 -44.97 14.80 -32.62
C ASN A 29 -44.17 14.23 -31.44
N ASP A 30 -43.04 14.82 -31.09
CA ASP A 30 -42.40 14.55 -29.82
C ASP A 30 -42.83 15.64 -28.85
N GLU A 31 -44.01 15.44 -28.27
CA GLU A 31 -44.38 16.12 -27.03
C GLU A 31 -43.30 15.76 -26.00
N PRO A 32 -42.66 16.74 -25.33
CA PRO A 32 -41.71 16.41 -24.27
C PRO A 32 -42.48 15.62 -23.21
N GLU A 33 -42.04 14.40 -22.92
CA GLU A 33 -42.60 13.58 -21.85
C GLU A 33 -42.45 14.37 -20.55
N VAL A 34 -43.55 15.01 -20.13
CA VAL A 34 -43.59 15.74 -18.87
C VAL A 34 -43.55 14.68 -17.79
N VAL A 35 -42.36 14.44 -17.25
CA VAL A 35 -42.17 13.62 -16.05
C VAL A 35 -42.96 14.27 -14.92
N ASN A 36 -44.20 13.83 -14.75
CA ASN A 36 -45.07 14.28 -13.67
C ASN A 36 -44.60 13.58 -12.38
N CYS A 37 -43.49 14.04 -11.78
CA CYS A 37 -43.10 13.54 -10.46
C CYS A 37 -44.26 13.85 -9.47
N ALA A 38 -44.57 12.90 -8.57
CA ALA A 38 -45.66 13.00 -7.61
C ALA A 38 -45.52 14.24 -6.70
N THR A 39 -46.61 14.64 -6.02
CA THR A 39 -46.65 15.78 -5.09
C THR A 39 -45.72 15.63 -3.87
N THR A 40 -45.08 14.47 -3.71
CA THR A 40 -44.04 14.18 -2.73
C THR A 40 -42.75 13.82 -3.46
N ASP A 41 -41.67 14.58 -3.21
CA ASP A 41 -40.36 14.31 -3.81
C ASP A 41 -39.87 12.91 -3.40
N LEU A 42 -39.27 12.19 -4.35
CA LEU A 42 -38.64 10.90 -4.07
C LEU A 42 -37.51 11.13 -3.06
N ALA A 43 -37.41 10.27 -2.06
CA ALA A 43 -36.36 10.29 -1.07
C ALA A 43 -35.88 8.87 -0.79
N ILE A 44 -34.61 8.77 -0.40
CA ILE A 44 -33.96 7.55 0.08
C ILE A 44 -33.36 7.82 1.45
N SER A 45 -33.46 6.85 2.36
CA SER A 45 -32.84 6.92 3.68
C SER A 45 -32.24 5.59 4.09
N LEU A 46 -31.17 5.67 4.89
CA LEU A 46 -30.54 4.51 5.51
C LEU A 46 -31.46 3.97 6.61
N VAL A 47 -31.75 2.67 6.58
CA VAL A 47 -32.46 1.96 7.65
C VAL A 47 -31.45 1.40 8.64
N SER A 48 -30.46 0.66 8.14
CA SER A 48 -29.40 0.07 8.94
C SER A 48 -28.18 -0.24 8.08
N LYS A 49 -27.02 -0.36 8.74
CA LYS A 49 -25.81 -0.91 8.14
C LYS A 49 -25.15 -1.89 9.11
N THR A 50 -24.37 -2.81 8.57
CA THR A 50 -23.47 -3.68 9.34
C THR A 50 -22.11 -3.61 8.69
N ASP A 51 -21.12 -3.20 9.47
CA ASP A 51 -19.73 -3.13 9.04
C ASP A 51 -19.13 -4.55 8.95
N PRO A 52 -18.18 -4.81 8.02
CA PRO A 52 -17.50 -6.08 7.94
C PRO A 52 -16.79 -6.45 9.24
N THR A 53 -16.79 -7.74 9.58
CA THR A 53 -16.22 -8.21 10.85
C THR A 53 -14.70 -8.13 10.92
N ASN A 54 -14.02 -8.06 9.77
CA ASN A 54 -12.57 -8.18 9.67
C ASN A 54 -12.08 -7.48 8.38
N CYS A 55 -10.81 -7.12 8.27
CA CYS A 55 -10.30 -6.31 7.14
C CYS A 55 -10.39 -6.98 5.75
N THR A 56 -10.61 -8.29 5.73
CA THR A 56 -10.75 -9.11 4.51
C THR A 56 -12.17 -9.62 4.29
N ALA A 57 -13.08 -9.38 5.24
CA ALA A 57 -14.42 -9.91 5.20
C ALA A 57 -15.28 -9.12 4.23
N VAL A 58 -16.10 -9.84 3.49
CA VAL A 58 -17.17 -9.30 2.64
C VAL A 58 -18.51 -9.71 3.23
N ASN A 59 -18.72 -9.46 4.53
CA ASN A 59 -19.94 -9.83 5.26
C ASN A 59 -20.70 -8.61 5.80
N GLY A 60 -20.34 -7.41 5.37
CA GLY A 60 -21.09 -6.20 5.64
C GLY A 60 -22.42 -6.18 4.88
N SER A 61 -23.33 -5.33 5.35
CA SER A 61 -24.64 -5.13 4.74
C SER A 61 -25.15 -3.69 4.87
N ILE A 62 -26.00 -3.29 3.92
CA ILE A 62 -26.69 -1.99 3.91
C ILE A 62 -28.17 -2.24 3.62
N SER A 63 -29.04 -1.65 4.44
CA SER A 63 -30.49 -1.66 4.25
C SER A 63 -31.00 -0.24 4.10
N VAL A 64 -31.77 0.03 3.04
CA VAL A 64 -32.34 1.34 2.74
C VAL A 64 -33.85 1.27 2.64
N THR A 65 -34.49 2.44 2.67
CA THR A 65 -35.91 2.59 2.34
C THR A 65 -36.11 3.83 1.47
N ALA A 66 -37.24 3.88 0.77
CA ALA A 66 -37.62 5.01 -0.06
C ALA A 66 -39.03 5.49 0.26
N SER A 67 -39.26 6.78 0.07
CA SER A 67 -40.55 7.45 0.27
C SER A 67 -40.77 8.53 -0.78
N GLY A 68 -42.03 8.97 -0.93
CA GLY A 68 -42.41 9.89 -2.01
C GLY A 68 -42.37 9.25 -3.41
N GLY A 69 -42.49 10.03 -4.47
CA GLY A 69 -42.48 9.51 -5.84
C GLY A 69 -43.63 8.53 -6.16
N VAL A 70 -43.43 7.72 -7.21
CA VAL A 70 -44.42 6.75 -7.71
C VAL A 70 -43.92 5.31 -7.60
N LEU A 71 -44.68 4.45 -6.93
CA LEU A 71 -44.40 3.01 -6.85
C LEU A 71 -44.54 2.31 -8.23
N PRO A 72 -43.82 1.20 -8.48
CA PRO A 72 -42.83 0.57 -7.61
C PRO A 72 -41.46 1.26 -7.64
N TYR A 73 -40.73 1.18 -6.53
CA TYR A 73 -39.33 1.62 -6.48
C TYR A 73 -38.38 0.51 -6.93
N GLN A 74 -37.29 0.92 -7.54
CA GLN A 74 -36.14 0.07 -7.85
C GLN A 74 -34.88 0.67 -7.22
N PHE A 75 -33.96 -0.19 -6.80
CA PHE A 75 -32.69 0.17 -6.19
C PHE A 75 -31.53 -0.46 -6.95
N LYS A 76 -30.40 0.24 -7.00
CA LYS A 76 -29.11 -0.33 -7.42
C LYS A 76 -28.02 0.10 -6.44
N LEU A 77 -26.96 -0.70 -6.38
CA LEU A 77 -25.72 -0.41 -5.67
C LEU A 77 -24.65 -0.08 -6.70
N ASP A 78 -24.01 1.07 -6.57
CA ASP A 78 -22.96 1.59 -7.45
C ASP A 78 -23.34 1.47 -8.94
N ALA A 79 -22.45 0.89 -9.75
CA ALA A 79 -22.67 0.63 -11.17
C ALA A 79 -23.51 -0.63 -11.46
N GLY A 80 -24.18 -1.18 -10.44
CA GLY A 80 -25.04 -2.36 -10.57
C GLY A 80 -26.35 -2.09 -11.32
N THR A 81 -27.15 -3.15 -11.47
CA THR A 81 -28.46 -3.09 -12.12
C THR A 81 -29.58 -2.77 -11.14
N PHE A 82 -30.61 -2.06 -11.61
CA PHE A 82 -31.82 -1.82 -10.85
C PHE A 82 -32.57 -3.12 -10.55
N GLY A 83 -32.99 -3.30 -9.31
CA GLY A 83 -33.81 -4.40 -8.83
C GLY A 83 -34.75 -3.95 -7.71
N THR A 84 -35.57 -4.86 -7.19
CA THR A 84 -36.54 -4.54 -6.12
C THR A 84 -35.96 -4.69 -4.71
N ALA A 85 -34.75 -5.24 -4.58
CA ALA A 85 -34.11 -5.45 -3.30
C ALA A 85 -33.58 -4.13 -2.72
N ALA A 86 -34.02 -3.79 -1.51
CA ALA A 86 -33.53 -2.65 -0.75
C ALA A 86 -32.47 -3.02 0.30
N VAL A 87 -32.01 -4.27 0.29
CA VAL A 87 -30.97 -4.80 1.18
C VAL A 87 -29.83 -5.34 0.34
N PHE A 88 -28.63 -4.82 0.58
CA PHE A 88 -27.39 -5.20 -0.08
C PHE A 88 -26.52 -5.94 0.93
N ASN A 89 -26.11 -7.16 0.58
CA ASN A 89 -25.31 -8.04 1.42
C ASN A 89 -23.97 -8.34 0.72
N ASN A 90 -23.08 -8.97 1.48
CA ASN A 90 -21.77 -9.39 1.03
C ASN A 90 -20.84 -8.22 0.65
N LEU A 91 -20.89 -7.15 1.43
CA LEU A 91 -20.12 -5.93 1.19
C LEU A 91 -18.84 -5.93 2.03
N GLY A 92 -17.72 -5.54 1.43
CA GLY A 92 -16.48 -5.24 2.15
C GLY A 92 -16.48 -3.83 2.74
N GLY A 93 -15.36 -3.42 3.31
CA GLY A 93 -15.18 -2.05 3.78
C GLY A 93 -15.07 -1.08 2.61
N GLY A 94 -15.66 0.10 2.74
CA GLY A 94 -15.66 1.10 1.67
C GLY A 94 -16.91 1.97 1.66
N THR A 95 -16.97 2.86 0.68
CA THR A 95 -18.11 3.75 0.45
C THR A 95 -18.93 3.24 -0.73
N PHE A 96 -20.22 3.11 -0.53
CA PHE A 96 -21.20 2.62 -1.49
C PHE A 96 -22.21 3.70 -1.83
N ILE A 97 -22.61 3.79 -3.10
CA ILE A 97 -23.65 4.70 -3.57
C ILE A 97 -24.88 3.87 -3.92
N ILE A 98 -25.98 4.09 -3.19
CA ILE A 98 -27.26 3.46 -3.47
C ILE A 98 -28.11 4.45 -4.25
N THR A 99 -28.58 4.06 -5.43
CA THR A 99 -29.54 4.84 -6.20
C THR A 99 -30.92 4.21 -6.10
N VAL A 100 -31.92 5.00 -5.73
CA VAL A 100 -33.34 4.63 -5.90
C VAL A 100 -33.90 5.29 -7.15
N ARG A 101 -34.78 4.57 -7.85
CA ARG A 101 -35.56 5.05 -8.98
C ARG A 101 -37.04 4.74 -8.75
N ASP A 102 -37.91 5.70 -9.04
CA ASP A 102 -39.36 5.49 -9.02
C ASP A 102 -39.92 5.09 -10.40
N ASN A 103 -41.21 4.78 -10.50
CA ASN A 103 -41.84 4.34 -11.75
C ASN A 103 -41.90 5.43 -12.83
N ASN A 104 -41.72 6.69 -12.46
CA ASN A 104 -41.66 7.81 -13.40
C ASN A 104 -40.22 8.14 -13.82
N GLY A 105 -39.24 7.36 -13.35
CA GLY A 105 -37.83 7.54 -13.67
C GLY A 105 -37.12 8.62 -12.85
N CYS A 106 -37.76 9.21 -11.83
CA CYS A 106 -37.11 10.15 -10.92
C CYS A 106 -36.07 9.34 -10.08
N GLU A 107 -34.82 9.81 -9.97
CA GLU A 107 -33.73 9.12 -9.25
C GLU A 107 -33.18 9.95 -8.06
N LYS A 108 -32.74 9.25 -7.01
CA LYS A 108 -32.01 9.84 -5.87
C LYS A 108 -30.91 8.90 -5.40
N GLU A 109 -29.86 9.48 -4.84
CA GLU A 109 -28.70 8.75 -4.35
C GLU A 109 -28.50 8.91 -2.84
N LEU A 110 -27.96 7.86 -2.21
CA LEU A 110 -27.52 7.84 -0.83
C LEU A 110 -26.11 7.25 -0.77
N SER A 111 -25.16 8.00 -0.21
CA SER A 111 -23.81 7.52 0.07
C SER A 111 -23.74 6.91 1.47
N VAL A 112 -23.22 5.70 1.60
CA VAL A 112 -23.09 4.96 2.86
C VAL A 112 -21.69 4.37 2.95
N THR A 113 -21.00 4.60 4.07
CA THR A 113 -19.68 4.02 4.33
C THR A 113 -19.78 2.85 5.30
N LEU A 114 -19.26 1.70 4.89
CA LEU A 114 -18.96 0.57 5.77
C LEU A 114 -17.52 0.69 6.26
N GLU A 115 -17.34 0.79 7.57
CA GLU A 115 -16.02 0.96 8.19
C GLU A 115 -15.37 -0.41 8.39
N LEU A 116 -14.04 -0.49 8.22
CA LEU A 116 -13.29 -1.66 8.66
C LEU A 116 -12.98 -1.55 10.16
N PRO A 117 -12.68 -2.67 10.86
CA PRO A 117 -12.23 -2.62 12.24
C PRO A 117 -11.08 -1.63 12.46
N SER A 118 -11.06 -1.00 13.64
CA SER A 118 -10.18 0.15 13.94
C SER A 118 -8.71 -0.08 13.60
N GLY A 119 -8.05 0.97 13.13
CA GLY A 119 -6.73 0.90 12.50
C GLY A 119 -5.65 0.24 13.37
N LEU A 120 -5.20 -0.93 12.94
CA LEU A 120 -3.94 -1.52 13.37
C LEU A 120 -2.80 -0.57 13.01
N THR A 121 -1.94 -0.27 13.97
CA THR A 121 -0.73 0.54 13.78
C THR A 121 0.47 -0.21 14.35
N ALA A 122 1.65 0.08 13.83
CA ALA A 122 2.91 -0.44 14.36
C ALA A 122 3.98 0.66 14.37
N THR A 123 4.81 0.63 15.42
CA THR A 123 5.92 1.57 15.60
C THR A 123 7.19 0.83 15.94
N GLU A 124 8.32 1.33 15.44
CA GLU A 124 9.64 0.89 15.89
C GLU A 124 9.87 1.32 17.35
N THR A 125 10.37 0.41 18.17
CA THR A 125 10.67 0.65 19.59
C THR A 125 12.17 0.69 19.87
N SER A 126 12.94 -0.08 19.11
CA SER A 126 14.41 -0.07 19.15
C SER A 126 14.97 -0.66 17.87
N GLN A 127 16.18 -0.25 17.53
CA GLN A 127 16.93 -0.75 16.40
C GLN A 127 18.43 -0.75 16.73
N THR A 128 19.15 -1.76 16.24
CA THR A 128 20.60 -1.78 16.20
C THR A 128 21.09 -1.92 14.76
N SER A 129 22.15 -1.19 14.44
CA SER A 129 22.77 -1.26 13.12
C SER A 129 23.52 -2.59 12.93
N ASN A 130 23.53 -3.08 11.70
CA ASN A 130 24.41 -4.19 11.33
C ASN A 130 25.86 -3.70 11.22
N SER A 131 26.79 -4.55 11.65
CA SER A 131 28.24 -4.33 11.55
C SER A 131 28.98 -5.50 10.91
N ASN A 132 28.27 -6.56 10.54
CA ASN A 132 28.87 -7.72 9.88
C ASN A 132 28.63 -7.66 8.37
N CYS A 133 29.73 -7.69 7.61
CA CYS A 133 29.69 -7.72 6.14
C CYS A 133 29.11 -9.02 5.58
N LEU A 134 29.39 -10.12 6.27
CA LEU A 134 28.94 -11.47 5.92
C LEU A 134 28.12 -12.04 7.06
N PRO A 135 27.25 -13.03 6.79
CA PRO A 135 26.56 -13.77 7.82
C PRO A 135 27.54 -14.38 8.85
N PRO A 136 27.12 -14.54 10.11
CA PRO A 136 25.82 -14.12 10.64
C PRO A 136 25.75 -12.60 10.82
N TYR A 137 24.69 -11.97 10.33
CA TYR A 137 24.46 -10.53 10.54
C TYR A 137 24.11 -10.25 12.00
N ASN A 138 24.24 -9.01 12.44
CA ASN A 138 23.97 -8.63 13.84
C ASN A 138 23.10 -7.38 14.01
N GLY A 139 22.47 -6.88 12.94
CA GLY A 139 21.42 -5.88 13.07
C GLY A 139 20.18 -6.46 13.75
N SER A 140 19.40 -5.61 14.38
CA SER A 140 18.13 -6.00 15.01
C SER A 140 17.12 -4.86 15.03
N VAL A 141 15.84 -5.23 15.06
CA VAL A 141 14.71 -4.30 15.20
C VAL A 141 13.68 -4.92 16.14
N SER A 142 13.09 -4.10 17.00
CA SER A 142 11.90 -4.48 17.77
C SER A 142 10.77 -3.48 17.53
N VAL A 143 9.56 -3.97 17.44
CA VAL A 143 8.36 -3.17 17.13
C VAL A 143 7.27 -3.35 18.19
N SER A 144 6.35 -2.40 18.27
CA SER A 144 5.12 -2.52 19.05
C SER A 144 3.91 -2.24 18.17
N ALA A 145 2.87 -3.05 18.31
CA ALA A 145 1.59 -2.85 17.65
C ALA A 145 0.52 -2.31 18.60
N SER A 146 -0.42 -1.54 18.07
CA SER A 146 -1.58 -1.04 18.80
C SER A 146 -2.82 -0.93 17.90
N GLY A 147 -4.02 -0.96 18.49
CA GLY A 147 -5.29 -0.94 17.75
C GLY A 147 -5.93 -2.32 17.59
N GLY A 148 -6.97 -2.41 16.76
CA GLY A 148 -7.66 -3.67 16.45
C GLY A 148 -8.13 -4.46 17.69
N SER A 149 -7.96 -5.78 17.67
CA SER A 149 -8.40 -6.73 18.68
C SER A 149 -7.43 -6.87 19.87
N GLY A 150 -6.22 -6.32 19.76
CA GLY A 150 -5.19 -6.37 20.82
C GLY A 150 -4.29 -7.61 20.84
N THR A 151 -4.49 -8.57 19.93
CA THR A 151 -3.61 -9.75 19.77
C THR A 151 -2.96 -9.72 18.40
N TYR A 152 -1.63 -9.78 18.36
CA TYR A 152 -0.87 -9.56 17.13
C TYR A 152 0.15 -10.66 16.83
N GLU A 153 0.34 -10.92 15.56
CA GLU A 153 1.46 -11.68 15.00
C GLU A 153 2.31 -10.77 14.12
N TYR A 154 3.59 -11.08 13.98
CA TYR A 154 4.57 -10.29 13.26
C TYR A 154 5.31 -11.20 12.27
N ALA A 155 5.59 -10.67 11.09
CA ALA A 155 6.46 -11.25 10.09
C ALA A 155 7.43 -10.18 9.59
N ILE A 156 8.59 -10.59 9.12
CA ILE A 156 9.58 -9.70 8.49
C ILE A 156 9.90 -10.21 7.10
N ASP A 157 9.95 -9.31 6.12
CA ASP A 157 10.28 -9.55 4.71
C ASP A 157 9.49 -10.71 4.07
N GLY A 158 8.19 -10.80 4.39
CA GLY A 158 7.32 -11.87 3.89
C GLY A 158 7.54 -13.24 4.54
N GLY A 159 8.25 -13.29 5.66
CA GLY A 159 8.45 -14.49 6.46
C GLY A 159 7.18 -15.03 7.11
N VAL A 160 7.34 -16.09 7.92
CA VAL A 160 6.22 -16.70 8.66
C VAL A 160 5.82 -15.83 9.84
N PHE A 161 4.50 -15.66 10.03
CA PHE A 161 3.95 -14.96 11.18
C PHE A 161 4.24 -15.71 12.49
N GLY A 162 4.61 -14.96 13.52
CA GLY A 162 4.77 -15.46 14.88
C GLY A 162 4.51 -14.38 15.92
N THR A 163 4.55 -14.73 17.20
CA THR A 163 4.26 -13.80 18.30
C THR A 163 5.45 -12.93 18.71
N SER A 164 6.64 -13.20 18.16
CA SER A 164 7.84 -12.40 18.43
C SER A 164 7.77 -11.07 17.68
N ASN A 165 7.85 -9.97 18.42
CA ASN A 165 7.95 -8.61 17.89
C ASN A 165 9.39 -8.10 17.79
N SER A 166 10.37 -8.99 18.00
CA SER A 166 11.80 -8.70 17.91
C SER A 166 12.45 -9.58 16.85
N PHE A 167 13.19 -8.93 15.95
CA PHE A 167 13.87 -9.54 14.83
C PHE A 167 15.37 -9.29 14.94
N ASN A 168 16.16 -10.36 14.83
CA ASN A 168 17.61 -10.35 15.00
C ASN A 168 18.30 -10.89 13.74
N ALA A 169 19.63 -10.73 13.68
CA ALA A 169 20.44 -11.14 12.55
C ALA A 169 20.01 -10.51 11.21
N LEU A 170 19.63 -9.23 11.28
CA LEU A 170 19.24 -8.43 10.12
C LEU A 170 20.47 -7.86 9.43
N LYS A 171 20.46 -7.91 8.11
CA LYS A 171 21.42 -7.21 7.26
C LYS A 171 21.15 -5.71 7.35
N ASP A 172 22.12 -4.89 6.95
CA ASP A 172 21.86 -3.48 6.64
C ASP A 172 20.92 -3.36 5.42
N GLY A 173 20.01 -2.40 5.48
CA GLY A 173 19.03 -2.13 4.42
C GLY A 173 17.59 -1.97 4.92
N ILE A 174 16.67 -1.82 3.97
CA ILE A 174 15.25 -1.70 4.26
C ILE A 174 14.67 -3.08 4.50
N HIS A 175 14.00 -3.24 5.64
CA HIS A 175 13.21 -4.40 6.01
C HIS A 175 11.74 -4.00 6.15
N THR A 176 10.85 -4.87 5.71
CA THR A 176 9.40 -4.67 5.83
C THR A 176 8.86 -5.58 6.91
N ILE A 177 8.38 -5.00 8.00
CA ILE A 177 7.73 -5.72 9.09
C ILE A 177 6.22 -5.66 8.86
N THR A 178 5.60 -6.82 8.70
CA THR A 178 4.15 -6.95 8.59
C THR A 178 3.61 -7.35 9.95
N VAL A 179 2.75 -6.52 10.52
CA VAL A 179 1.98 -6.82 11.72
C VAL A 179 0.60 -7.29 11.28
N LYS A 180 0.12 -8.37 11.88
CA LYS A 180 -1.21 -8.93 11.67
C LYS A 180 -1.98 -8.93 12.98
N ASP A 181 -3.16 -8.32 12.97
CA ASP A 181 -4.16 -8.49 14.02
C ASP A 181 -4.81 -9.88 13.89
N VAL A 182 -4.76 -10.67 14.95
CA VAL A 182 -5.28 -12.04 14.94
C VAL A 182 -6.80 -12.09 15.00
N GLY A 183 -7.44 -11.15 15.70
CA GLY A 183 -8.90 -11.11 15.84
C GLY A 183 -9.60 -10.63 14.58
N ASP A 184 -9.06 -9.57 13.96
CA ASP A 184 -9.70 -8.89 12.84
C ASP A 184 -9.00 -9.15 11.50
N ASN A 185 -7.99 -10.02 11.48
CA ASN A 185 -7.20 -10.42 10.30
C ASN A 185 -6.65 -9.23 9.49
N CYS A 186 -6.53 -8.07 10.12
CA CYS A 186 -6.03 -6.83 9.55
C CYS A 186 -4.51 -6.84 9.53
N THR A 187 -3.89 -6.27 8.50
CA THR A 187 -2.43 -6.18 8.40
C THR A 187 -1.96 -4.74 8.26
N PHE A 188 -0.81 -4.44 8.87
CA PHE A 188 -0.12 -3.16 8.76
C PHE A 188 1.35 -3.40 8.43
N GLU A 189 1.89 -2.66 7.46
CA GLU A 189 3.30 -2.75 7.09
C GLU A 189 4.09 -1.55 7.61
N LEU A 190 5.18 -1.84 8.32
CA LEU A 190 6.15 -0.88 8.79
C LEU A 190 7.48 -1.12 8.05
N SER A 191 7.94 -0.13 7.32
CA SER A 191 9.28 -0.16 6.72
C SER A 191 10.31 0.42 7.69
N VAL A 192 11.34 -0.35 8.00
CA VAL A 192 12.46 0.06 8.86
C VAL A 192 13.76 -0.03 8.06
N ASN A 193 14.64 0.95 8.21
CA ASN A 193 15.95 0.93 7.55
C ASN A 193 17.03 0.58 8.58
N VAL A 194 17.47 -0.67 8.60
CA VAL A 194 18.58 -1.10 9.45
C VAL A 194 19.84 -0.42 8.95
N GLY A 195 20.30 0.55 9.73
CA GLY A 195 21.52 1.27 9.43
C GLY A 195 22.74 0.35 9.44
N ARG A 196 23.78 0.80 8.76
CA ARG A 196 25.12 0.25 8.90
C ARG A 196 25.91 1.13 9.87
N LEU A 197 26.62 0.53 10.83
CA LEU A 197 27.43 1.33 11.76
C LEU A 197 28.45 2.16 10.96
N PRO A 198 28.56 3.49 11.19
CA PRO A 198 29.62 4.28 10.57
C PRO A 198 30.98 3.86 11.11
N THR A 199 31.92 3.66 10.18
CA THR A 199 33.38 3.68 10.31
C THR A 199 33.90 4.09 11.70
N GLY A 200 34.41 3.14 12.49
CA GLY A 200 35.06 3.46 13.78
C GLY A 200 35.07 2.33 14.81
N VAL A 201 34.19 1.34 14.69
CA VAL A 201 34.35 0.08 15.42
C VAL A 201 35.45 -0.72 14.72
N LYS A 202 36.47 -1.13 15.48
CA LYS A 202 37.53 -2.01 14.97
C LYS A 202 36.89 -3.30 14.47
N TYR A 203 36.69 -3.42 13.16
CA TYR A 203 36.29 -4.66 12.53
C TYR A 203 37.25 -5.77 12.95
N ASN A 204 36.73 -6.85 13.53
CA ASN A 204 37.49 -8.10 13.64
C ASN A 204 37.76 -8.72 12.26
N GLY A 205 37.17 -8.16 11.19
CA GLY A 205 37.33 -8.61 9.81
C GLY A 205 38.78 -8.75 9.35
N VAL A 206 39.75 -8.15 10.06
CA VAL A 206 41.18 -8.46 9.86
C VAL A 206 41.47 -9.96 10.07
N GLY A 207 40.80 -10.63 11.01
CA GLY A 207 40.89 -12.07 11.28
C GLY A 207 40.21 -12.92 10.19
N GLN A 208 39.02 -12.53 9.74
CA GLN A 208 38.29 -13.25 8.67
C GLN A 208 38.93 -13.06 7.30
N ILE A 209 39.42 -11.85 6.99
CA ILE A 209 40.24 -11.57 5.80
C ILE A 209 41.58 -12.33 5.91
N LYS A 210 42.21 -12.38 7.10
CA LYS A 210 43.40 -13.23 7.32
C LYS A 210 43.11 -14.69 7.05
N GLU A 211 42.06 -15.29 7.60
CA GLU A 211 41.74 -16.70 7.39
C GLU A 211 41.41 -17.02 5.92
N LEU A 212 40.67 -16.14 5.23
CA LEU A 212 40.34 -16.30 3.81
C LEU A 212 41.56 -16.18 2.89
N PHE A 213 42.54 -15.32 3.20
CA PHE A 213 43.80 -15.24 2.45
C PHE A 213 44.84 -16.28 2.89
N GLN A 214 44.88 -16.66 4.17
CA GLN A 214 45.85 -17.61 4.73
C GLN A 214 45.54 -19.07 4.35
N THR A 215 44.27 -19.45 4.20
CA THR A 215 43.90 -20.81 3.79
C THR A 215 44.30 -21.18 2.36
N LYS A 216 44.59 -20.19 1.49
CA LYS A 216 45.23 -20.43 0.17
C LYS A 216 46.75 -20.31 0.16
N CYS A 217 47.37 -19.91 1.27
CA CYS A 217 48.82 -19.75 1.39
C CYS A 217 49.41 -20.72 2.44
N SER A 218 48.91 -21.96 2.51
CA SER A 218 49.53 -23.03 3.32
C SER A 218 50.75 -23.59 2.58
N GLY A 219 51.92 -22.98 2.79
CA GLY A 219 53.18 -23.43 2.18
C GLY A 219 54.27 -22.36 1.98
N GLY A 220 54.07 -21.13 2.48
CA GLY A 220 55.17 -20.16 2.62
C GLY A 220 55.58 -19.41 1.36
N SER A 221 54.85 -19.44 0.25
CA SER A 221 55.09 -18.50 -0.86
C SER A 221 53.90 -18.39 -1.81
N CYS A 222 53.10 -17.34 -1.64
CA CYS A 222 52.18 -16.85 -2.65
C CYS A 222 52.90 -15.75 -3.43
N HIS A 223 53.39 -16.07 -4.63
CA HIS A 223 54.26 -15.19 -5.43
C HIS A 223 53.44 -14.52 -6.55
N PRO A 224 53.22 -13.19 -6.52
CA PRO A 224 52.98 -12.43 -7.74
C PRO A 224 54.36 -12.06 -8.32
N SER A 225 54.57 -12.33 -9.61
CA SER A 225 55.88 -12.24 -10.25
C SER A 225 56.47 -10.82 -10.36
N ASN A 226 55.77 -9.77 -9.93
CA ASN A 226 56.28 -8.39 -9.96
C ASN A 226 55.86 -7.59 -8.72
N GLY A 227 56.26 -8.10 -7.54
CA GLY A 227 56.37 -7.39 -6.26
C GLY A 227 55.64 -6.06 -6.13
N ASP A 228 54.44 -6.11 -5.56
CA ASP A 228 53.97 -5.13 -4.59
C ASP A 228 52.95 -5.84 -3.71
N TRP A 229 53.35 -6.11 -2.47
CA TRP A 229 52.38 -6.46 -1.44
C TRP A 229 51.44 -5.25 -1.31
N PHE A 230 50.13 -5.46 -1.25
CA PHE A 230 49.28 -4.46 -0.64
C PHE A 230 49.59 -4.47 0.87
N THR A 231 50.62 -3.73 1.28
CA THR A 231 50.77 -3.32 2.67
C THR A 231 49.51 -2.56 3.07
N TYR A 232 49.09 -2.66 4.34
CA TYR A 232 47.86 -2.01 4.84
C TYR A 232 47.76 -0.52 4.45
N SER A 233 48.91 0.16 4.36
CA SER A 233 49.03 1.56 3.93
C SER A 233 48.79 1.80 2.42
N SER A 234 49.06 0.83 1.54
CA SER A 234 48.86 0.94 0.09
C SER A 234 47.48 0.46 -0.38
N ALA A 235 46.78 -0.36 0.41
CA ALA A 235 45.38 -0.72 0.17
C ALA A 235 44.43 0.49 0.32
N PHE A 236 44.74 1.40 1.25
CA PHE A 236 43.97 2.63 1.48
C PHE A 236 44.05 3.62 0.31
N ALA A 237 45.26 3.87 -0.21
CA ALA A 237 45.49 4.74 -1.37
C ALA A 237 44.86 4.18 -2.68
N LYS A 238 44.66 2.87 -2.75
CA LYS A 238 44.09 2.16 -3.92
C LYS A 238 42.64 1.75 -3.73
N ARG A 239 41.93 2.33 -2.75
CA ARG A 239 40.53 2.03 -2.43
C ARG A 239 39.61 1.99 -3.66
N ASN A 240 39.68 3.01 -4.51
CA ASN A 240 38.88 3.11 -5.73
C ASN A 240 39.33 2.11 -6.82
N GLU A 241 40.62 1.74 -6.83
CA GLU A 241 41.19 0.76 -7.75
C GLU A 241 40.79 -0.68 -7.37
N ILE A 242 40.69 -0.97 -6.06
CA ILE A 242 40.16 -2.24 -5.54
C ILE A 242 38.67 -2.34 -5.85
N LYS A 243 37.89 -1.25 -5.67
CA LYS A 243 36.47 -1.16 -6.06
C LYS A 243 36.27 -1.49 -7.55
N SER A 244 37.06 -0.88 -8.44
CA SER A 244 36.92 -1.10 -9.89
C SER A 244 37.37 -2.49 -10.36
N ARG A 245 38.41 -3.06 -9.75
CA ARG A 245 38.89 -4.42 -10.04
C ARG A 245 37.97 -5.51 -9.50
N THR A 246 37.32 -5.28 -8.37
CA THR A 246 36.37 -6.23 -7.76
C THR A 246 35.07 -6.32 -8.55
N GLN A 247 34.58 -5.19 -9.10
CA GLN A 247 33.42 -5.17 -9.99
C GLN A 247 33.69 -5.86 -11.35
N SER A 248 34.94 -5.85 -11.82
CA SER A 248 35.34 -6.56 -13.06
C SER A 248 35.68 -8.03 -12.86
N GLY A 249 35.81 -8.50 -11.60
CA GLY A 249 36.06 -9.92 -11.28
C GLY A 249 37.50 -10.39 -11.51
N ASP A 250 38.41 -9.49 -11.89
CA ASP A 250 39.79 -9.81 -12.24
C ASP A 250 40.75 -9.60 -11.05
N MET A 251 41.40 -10.68 -10.60
CA MET A 251 42.60 -10.55 -9.76
C MET A 251 43.77 -9.98 -10.58
N PRO A 252 44.79 -9.38 -9.94
CA PRO A 252 46.06 -9.10 -10.61
C PRO A 252 46.62 -10.42 -11.16
N ARG A 253 46.76 -10.47 -12.49
CA ARG A 253 47.22 -11.58 -13.35
C ARG A 253 47.73 -12.83 -12.60
N GLY A 254 46.92 -13.90 -12.65
CA GLY A 254 47.34 -15.27 -12.32
C GLY A 254 46.46 -16.02 -11.31
N GLY A 255 45.53 -15.35 -10.64
CA GLY A 255 44.58 -15.98 -9.69
C GLY A 255 43.17 -16.04 -10.26
N GLY A 256 42.45 -17.16 -10.05
CA GLY A 256 41.08 -17.37 -10.54
C GLY A 256 40.03 -16.37 -10.02
N THR A 257 38.79 -16.55 -10.45
CA THR A 257 37.65 -15.65 -10.17
C THR A 257 37.31 -15.58 -8.68
N LEU A 258 37.02 -14.38 -8.16
CA LEU A 258 36.51 -14.18 -6.80
C LEU A 258 35.12 -14.84 -6.64
N THR A 259 34.89 -15.48 -5.50
CA THR A 259 33.54 -15.91 -5.11
C THR A 259 32.66 -14.69 -4.79
N GLN A 260 31.34 -14.86 -4.80
CA GLN A 260 30.41 -13.76 -4.49
C GLN A 260 30.66 -13.21 -3.08
N ASP A 261 30.85 -14.08 -2.08
CA ASP A 261 31.15 -13.68 -0.70
C ASP A 261 32.43 -12.84 -0.59
N GLN A 262 33.46 -13.15 -1.40
CA GLN A 262 34.69 -12.37 -1.43
C GLN A 262 34.47 -10.98 -2.03
N LYS A 263 33.64 -10.88 -3.08
CA LYS A 263 33.26 -9.59 -3.68
C LYS A 263 32.46 -8.75 -2.70
N ASP A 264 31.52 -9.37 -1.99
CA ASP A 264 30.65 -8.70 -1.01
C ASP A 264 31.45 -8.21 0.21
N LEU A 265 32.40 -9.00 0.70
CA LEU A 265 33.32 -8.62 1.77
C LEU A 265 34.20 -7.42 1.38
N ILE A 266 34.75 -7.43 0.15
CA ILE A 266 35.57 -6.33 -0.36
C ILE A 266 34.73 -5.08 -0.56
N ALA A 267 33.57 -5.18 -1.21
CA ALA A 267 32.65 -4.06 -1.39
C ALA A 267 32.28 -3.43 -0.02
N CYS A 268 31.96 -4.30 0.95
CA CYS A 268 31.66 -3.90 2.31
C CYS A 268 32.81 -3.11 2.97
N TRP A 269 34.02 -3.67 2.97
CA TRP A 269 35.20 -3.02 3.53
C TRP A 269 35.51 -1.66 2.88
N VAL A 270 35.25 -1.54 1.58
CA VAL A 270 35.53 -0.31 0.84
C VAL A 270 34.52 0.81 1.18
N ASP A 271 33.27 0.46 1.46
CA ASP A 271 32.22 1.40 1.88
C ASP A 271 32.37 1.81 3.35
N ASP A 272 32.84 0.91 4.22
CA ASP A 272 33.01 1.13 5.67
C ASP A 272 34.27 1.90 6.07
N GLY A 273 34.97 2.52 5.13
CA GLY A 273 36.18 3.32 5.35
C GLY A 273 37.06 2.87 6.51
N ALA A 274 38.08 2.07 6.20
CA ALA A 274 39.07 1.61 7.18
C ALA A 274 39.51 2.74 8.14
N PRO A 275 39.60 2.48 9.46
CA PRO A 275 39.97 3.50 10.43
C PRO A 275 41.32 4.11 10.06
N GLU A 276 41.36 5.44 10.01
CA GLU A 276 42.59 6.22 9.88
C GLU A 276 43.42 6.02 11.15
N ASN A 277 44.47 5.23 11.05
CA ASN A 277 45.62 5.31 11.96
C ASN A 277 46.86 5.55 11.11
#